data_AF-A0A967I023-F1
#
_entry.id   AF-A0A967I023-F1
#
_cell.length_a   1.000
_cell.length_b   1.000
_cell.length_c   1.000
_cell.angle_alpha   90.00
_cell.angle_beta   90.00
_cell.angle_gamma   90.00
#
_symmetry.space_group_name_H-M   'P 1'
#
loop_
_entity.id
_entity.type
_entity.pdbx_description
1 polymer ?
#
loop_
_entity_poly.entity_id
_entity_poly.type
_entity_poly.pdbx_seq_one_letter_code
_entity_poly.pdbx_strand_id
1 'polypeptide(L)'
;DAIIELIKKAPNPKEAKAQLMVKYGLSEKQAQAILEMRLQRLTGLERQRILEEHSKILDEIARLRKILADESLLMSVVRQELIELKEEYGDGRRTEIVRDVQELDLIDYITEEDMVVTVS
;
A
#
# COMPACT_ATOMS: atom_id res chain seq x y z
N ASP A 1 -32.31 -14.45 -17.09
CA ASP A 1 -33.77 -14.65 -17.15
C ASP A 1 -34.34 -15.47 -15.99
N ALA A 2 -33.87 -16.70 -15.74
CA ALA A 2 -34.42 -17.54 -14.65
C ALA A 2 -34.41 -16.87 -13.24
N ILE A 3 -33.37 -16.09 -12.91
CA ILE A 3 -33.29 -15.34 -11.65
C ILE A 3 -34.36 -14.22 -11.59
N ILE A 4 -34.58 -13.52 -12.70
CA ILE A 4 -35.58 -12.45 -12.79
C ILE A 4 -36.99 -13.05 -12.69
N GLU A 5 -37.25 -14.17 -13.34
CA GLU A 5 -38.53 -14.87 -13.22
C GLU A 5 -38.80 -15.35 -11.79
N LEU A 6 -37.78 -15.88 -11.11
CA LEU A 6 -37.89 -16.31 -9.71
C LEU A 6 -38.25 -15.12 -8.81
N ILE A 7 -37.55 -13.99 -8.98
CA ILE A 7 -37.81 -12.77 -8.20
C ILE A 7 -39.23 -12.24 -8.50
N LYS A 8 -39.69 -12.29 -9.75
CA LYS A 8 -41.06 -11.86 -10.13
C LYS A 8 -42.16 -12.78 -9.60
N LYS A 9 -41.89 -14.09 -9.46
CA LYS A 9 -42.87 -15.07 -8.93
C LYS A 9 -42.92 -15.09 -7.41
N ALA A 10 -41.89 -14.60 -6.74
CA ALA A 10 -41.84 -14.59 -5.29
C ALA A 10 -42.84 -13.58 -4.69
N PRO A 11 -43.61 -13.94 -3.65
CA PRO A 11 -44.61 -13.06 -3.03
C PRO A 11 -44.00 -11.86 -2.30
N ASN A 12 -42.80 -12.02 -1.74
CA ASN A 12 -42.12 -10.97 -0.99
C ASN A 12 -40.59 -11.07 -1.14
N PRO A 13 -39.83 -9.98 -0.85
CA PRO A 13 -38.38 -9.96 -0.99
C PRO A 13 -37.65 -10.98 -0.11
N LYS A 14 -38.21 -11.32 1.06
CA LYS A 14 -37.62 -12.27 2.00
C LYS A 14 -37.65 -13.70 1.46
N GLU A 15 -38.76 -14.09 0.86
CA GLU A 15 -38.91 -15.37 0.16
C GLU A 15 -38.09 -15.44 -1.11
N ALA A 16 -38.02 -14.35 -1.89
CA ALA A 16 -37.13 -14.27 -3.05
C ALA A 16 -35.67 -14.51 -2.64
N LYS A 17 -35.21 -13.86 -1.56
CA LYS A 17 -33.88 -14.05 -0.99
C LYS A 17 -33.64 -15.50 -0.56
N ALA A 18 -34.56 -16.09 0.19
CA ALA A 18 -34.45 -17.48 0.64
C ALA A 18 -34.40 -18.46 -0.55
N GLN A 19 -35.21 -18.26 -1.57
CA GLN A 19 -35.20 -19.08 -2.79
C GLN A 19 -33.91 -18.92 -3.60
N LEU A 20 -33.35 -17.71 -3.68
CA LEU A 20 -32.04 -17.47 -4.31
C LEU A 20 -30.92 -18.23 -3.59
N MET A 21 -30.95 -18.25 -2.25
CA MET A 21 -29.99 -19.00 -1.45
C MET A 21 -30.14 -20.51 -1.65
N VAL A 22 -31.37 -21.05 -1.60
CA VAL A 22 -31.61 -22.50 -1.71
C VAL A 22 -31.35 -23.02 -3.13
N LYS A 23 -31.82 -22.30 -4.16
CA LYS A 23 -31.79 -22.79 -5.54
C LYS A 23 -30.44 -22.58 -6.22
N TYR A 24 -29.72 -21.51 -5.85
CA TYR A 24 -28.44 -21.14 -6.47
C TYR A 24 -27.25 -21.21 -5.51
N GLY A 25 -27.45 -21.65 -4.27
CA GLY A 25 -26.38 -21.78 -3.27
C GLY A 25 -25.73 -20.44 -2.89
N LEU A 26 -26.44 -19.32 -3.11
CA LEU A 26 -25.89 -17.99 -2.87
C LEU A 26 -25.85 -17.68 -1.37
N SER A 27 -24.84 -16.93 -0.95
CA SER A 27 -24.79 -16.41 0.41
C SER A 27 -25.86 -15.32 0.63
N GLU A 28 -26.16 -15.06 1.90
CA GLU A 28 -27.15 -14.05 2.27
C GLU A 28 -26.83 -12.67 1.68
N LYS A 29 -25.54 -12.28 1.74
CA LYS A 29 -25.03 -11.01 1.20
C LYS A 29 -25.18 -10.94 -0.33
N GLN A 30 -24.88 -12.04 -1.03
CA GLN A 30 -25.01 -12.11 -2.49
C GLN A 30 -26.47 -12.02 -2.93
N ALA A 31 -27.36 -12.75 -2.26
CA ALA A 31 -28.79 -12.71 -2.55
C ALA A 31 -29.37 -11.31 -2.30
N GLN A 32 -28.99 -10.65 -1.21
CA GLN A 32 -29.38 -9.27 -0.93
C GLN A 32 -28.90 -8.30 -2.01
N ALA A 33 -27.62 -8.39 -2.41
CA ALA A 33 -27.05 -7.53 -3.44
C ALA A 33 -27.74 -7.68 -4.79
N ILE A 34 -28.20 -8.89 -5.16
CA ILE A 34 -28.98 -9.14 -6.39
C ILE A 34 -30.34 -8.44 -6.32
N LEU A 35 -31.04 -8.48 -5.18
CA LEU A 35 -32.34 -7.83 -5.02
C LEU A 35 -32.24 -6.30 -5.08
N GLU A 36 -31.09 -5.74 -4.69
CA GLU A 36 -30.80 -4.30 -4.73
C GLU A 36 -30.31 -3.81 -6.11
N MET A 37 -30.12 -4.71 -7.07
CA MET A 37 -29.67 -4.33 -8.42
C MET A 37 -30.71 -3.47 -9.15
N ARG A 38 -30.23 -2.42 -9.81
CA ARG A 38 -31.03 -1.57 -10.70
C ARG A 38 -30.95 -2.10 -12.13
N LEU A 39 -32.04 -1.97 -12.90
CA LEU A 39 -32.11 -2.44 -14.31
C LEU A 39 -30.98 -1.91 -15.20
N GLN A 40 -30.51 -0.69 -14.97
CA GLN A 40 -29.38 -0.09 -15.69
C GLN A 40 -28.08 -0.91 -15.61
N ARG A 41 -27.89 -1.70 -14.54
CA ARG A 41 -26.71 -2.57 -14.35
C ARG A 41 -26.74 -3.83 -15.22
N LEU A 42 -27.84 -4.07 -15.94
CA LEU A 42 -27.98 -5.19 -16.88
C LEU A 42 -27.55 -4.80 -18.30
N THR A 43 -27.10 -3.56 -18.52
CA THR A 43 -26.55 -3.13 -19.81
C THR A 43 -25.24 -3.86 -20.12
N GLY A 44 -24.94 -4.04 -21.41
CA GLY A 44 -23.73 -4.75 -21.84
C GLY A 44 -22.43 -4.10 -21.35
N LEU A 45 -22.41 -2.75 -21.31
CA LEU A 45 -21.26 -1.98 -20.85
C LEU A 45 -20.96 -2.21 -19.36
N GLU A 46 -21.98 -2.18 -18.51
CA GLU A 46 -21.82 -2.45 -17.07
C GLU A 46 -21.40 -3.91 -16.81
N ARG A 47 -21.90 -4.86 -17.59
CA ARG A 47 -21.44 -6.26 -17.53
C ARG A 47 -19.95 -6.38 -17.88
N GLN A 48 -19.50 -5.74 -18.96
CA GLN A 48 -18.09 -5.75 -19.34
C GLN A 48 -17.23 -5.13 -18.25
N ARG A 49 -17.64 -3.98 -17.70
CA ARG A 49 -16.94 -3.32 -16.60
C ARG A 49 -16.78 -4.23 -15.37
N ILE A 50 -17.83 -4.96 -14.99
CA ILE A 50 -17.77 -5.92 -13.87
C ILE A 50 -16.78 -7.05 -14.17
N LEU A 51 -16.75 -7.57 -15.40
CA LEU A 51 -15.81 -8.62 -15.80
C LEU A 51 -14.35 -8.13 -15.78
N GLU A 52 -14.11 -6.91 -16.24
CA GLU A 52 -12.79 -6.28 -16.18
C GLU A 52 -12.34 -6.03 -14.74
N GLU A 53 -13.22 -5.49 -13.89
CA GLU A 53 -12.94 -5.28 -12.48
C GLU A 53 -12.65 -6.61 -11.76
N HIS A 54 -13.45 -7.64 -12.04
CA HIS A 54 -13.22 -8.98 -11.52
C HIS A 54 -11.84 -9.53 -11.93
N SER A 55 -11.44 -9.36 -13.20
CA SER A 55 -10.10 -9.77 -13.67
C SER A 55 -9.00 -9.04 -12.90
N LYS A 56 -9.11 -7.71 -12.76
CA LYS A 56 -8.13 -6.90 -12.02
C LYS A 56 -8.02 -7.33 -10.56
N ILE A 57 -9.14 -7.63 -9.91
CA ILE A 57 -9.14 -8.13 -8.52
C ILE A 57 -8.43 -9.49 -8.44
N LEU A 58 -8.66 -10.39 -9.39
CA LEU A 58 -7.97 -11.69 -9.42
C LEU A 58 -6.46 -11.53 -9.63
N ASP A 59 -6.06 -10.64 -10.53
CA ASP A 59 -4.65 -10.34 -10.79
C ASP A 59 -3.98 -9.76 -9.54
N GLU A 60 -4.67 -8.85 -8.84
CA GLU A 60 -4.17 -8.27 -7.59
C GLU A 60 -4.08 -9.31 -6.47
N ILE A 61 -5.09 -10.19 -6.33
CA ILE A 61 -5.02 -11.31 -5.39
C ILE A 61 -3.81 -12.21 -5.69
N ALA A 62 -3.57 -12.52 -6.96
CA ALA A 62 -2.43 -13.34 -7.36
C ALA A 62 -1.09 -12.66 -7.04
N ARG A 63 -0.97 -11.36 -7.33
CA ARG A 63 0.20 -10.55 -6.97
C ARG A 63 0.44 -10.53 -5.47
N LEU A 64 -0.57 -10.21 -4.67
CA LEU A 64 -0.47 -10.13 -3.21
C LEU A 64 -0.11 -11.49 -2.60
N ARG A 65 -0.74 -12.58 -3.08
CA ARG A 65 -0.38 -13.94 -2.65
C ARG A 65 1.07 -14.30 -2.98
N LYS A 66 1.56 -13.88 -4.16
CA LYS A 66 2.96 -14.10 -4.55
C LYS A 66 3.92 -13.37 -3.62
N ILE A 67 3.62 -12.11 -3.28
CA ILE A 67 4.41 -11.32 -2.33
C ILE A 67 4.41 -11.98 -0.94
N LEU A 68 3.27 -12.45 -0.46
CA LEU A 68 3.16 -13.11 0.85
C LEU A 68 3.86 -14.49 0.90
N ALA A 69 4.02 -15.17 -0.23
CA ALA A 69 4.62 -16.50 -0.30
C ALA A 69 6.15 -16.47 -0.43
N ASP A 70 6.74 -15.37 -0.89
CA ASP A 70 8.17 -15.24 -1.17
C ASP A 70 8.78 -14.07 -0.40
N GLU A 71 9.57 -14.40 0.63
CA GLU A 71 10.23 -13.43 1.49
C GLU A 71 11.23 -12.55 0.72
N SER A 72 11.89 -13.09 -0.32
CA SER A 72 12.84 -12.31 -1.12
C SER A 72 12.12 -11.25 -1.96
N LEU A 73 10.95 -11.60 -2.50
CA LEU A 73 10.09 -10.67 -3.22
C LEU A 73 9.55 -9.60 -2.26
N LEU A 74 9.09 -9.98 -1.07
CA LEU A 74 8.66 -9.02 -0.05
C LEU A 74 9.78 -8.02 0.29
N MET A 75 10.99 -8.51 0.55
CA MET A 75 12.14 -7.64 0.86
C MET A 75 12.51 -6.72 -0.30
N SER A 76 12.32 -7.17 -1.54
CA SER A 76 12.52 -6.34 -2.73
C SER A 76 11.51 -5.19 -2.81
N VAL A 77 10.24 -5.45 -2.48
CA VAL A 77 9.18 -4.44 -2.44
C VAL A 77 9.48 -3.42 -1.35
N VAL A 78 9.82 -3.87 -0.14
CA VAL A 78 10.18 -2.98 0.98
C VAL A 78 11.39 -2.11 0.63
N ARG A 79 12.43 -2.68 0.01
CA ARG A 79 13.60 -1.92 -0.44
C ARG A 79 13.21 -0.83 -1.44
N GLN A 80 12.36 -1.17 -2.40
CA GLN A 80 11.91 -0.23 -3.43
C GLN A 80 11.15 0.93 -2.79
N GLU A 81 10.21 0.66 -1.90
CA GLU A 81 9.45 1.68 -1.16
C GLU A 81 10.37 2.59 -0.31
N LEU A 82 11.39 2.04 0.34
CA LEU A 82 12.37 2.82 1.11
C LEU A 82 13.24 3.72 0.22
N ILE A 83 13.58 3.27 -0.98
CA ILE A 83 14.32 4.09 -1.96
C ILE A 83 13.44 5.23 -2.45
N GLU A 84 12.19 4.94 -2.81
CA GLU A 84 11.22 5.97 -3.23
C GLU A 84 11.02 7.03 -2.14
N LEU A 85 10.88 6.59 -0.88
CA LEU A 85 10.78 7.51 0.25
C LEU A 85 12.04 8.38 0.42
N LYS A 86 13.22 7.79 0.24
CA LYS A 86 14.49 8.53 0.28
C LYS A 86 14.59 9.53 -0.87
N GLU A 87 14.09 9.20 -2.06
CA GLU A 87 14.09 10.11 -3.21
C GLU A 87 13.10 11.25 -3.03
N GLU A 88 11.93 10.99 -2.45
CA GLU A 88 10.88 11.99 -2.23
C GLU A 88 11.21 12.94 -1.06
N TYR A 89 11.80 12.42 0.02
CA TYR A 89 12.00 13.16 1.28
C TYR A 89 13.45 13.32 1.72
N GLY A 90 14.42 12.79 0.97
CA GLY A 90 15.83 12.85 1.36
C GLY A 90 16.40 14.27 1.25
N ASP A 91 17.07 14.72 2.31
CA ASP A 91 17.84 15.95 2.31
C ASP A 91 19.34 15.69 2.55
N GLY A 92 20.15 16.67 2.17
CA GLY A 92 21.58 16.64 2.43
C GLY A 92 21.88 16.77 3.92
N ARG A 93 22.93 16.10 4.38
CA ARG A 93 23.38 16.24 5.78
C ARG A 93 23.76 17.70 6.04
N ARG A 94 23.11 18.32 7.03
CA ARG A 94 23.33 19.73 7.41
C ARG A 94 24.58 19.96 8.25
N THR A 95 25.10 18.90 8.88
CA THR A 95 26.25 18.94 9.78
C THR A 95 27.45 18.26 9.14
N GLU A 96 28.65 18.67 9.51
CA GLU A 96 29.89 18.00 9.10
C GLU A 96 30.27 16.91 10.12
N ILE A 97 31.11 15.95 9.74
CA ILE A 97 31.75 15.02 10.67
C ILE A 97 33.23 15.35 10.67
N VAL A 98 33.71 15.98 11.73
CA VAL A 98 35.13 16.30 11.92
C VAL A 98 35.76 15.19 12.79
N ARG A 99 36.88 14.62 12.34
CA ARG A 99 37.54 13.49 13.02
C ARG A 99 38.37 13.93 14.23
N ASP A 100 39.01 15.09 14.13
CA ASP A 100 39.84 15.66 15.16
C ASP A 100 39.28 17.02 15.56
N VAL A 101 38.87 17.14 16.82
CA VAL A 101 38.81 18.45 17.46
C VAL A 101 40.26 18.74 17.81
N GLN A 102 40.90 19.74 17.18
CA GLN A 102 42.17 20.24 17.71
C GLN A 102 41.88 20.68 19.15
N GLU A 103 42.32 19.89 20.13
CA GLU A 103 42.45 20.34 21.50
C GLU A 103 43.54 21.40 21.47
N LEU A 104 43.15 22.66 21.67
CA LEU A 104 44.11 23.74 21.84
C LEU A 104 44.86 23.47 23.14
N ASP A 105 46.17 23.30 23.04
CA ASP A 105 47.02 23.17 24.22
C ASP A 105 47.21 24.55 24.86
N LEU A 106 47.49 24.60 26.16
CA LEU A 106 47.71 25.87 26.86
C LEU A 106 48.79 26.73 26.17
N ILE A 107 49.76 26.09 25.52
CA ILE A 107 50.87 26.72 24.80
C ILE A 107 50.37 27.47 23.56
N ASP A 108 49.31 27.02 22.89
CA ASP A 108 48.73 27.67 21.71
C ASP A 108 48.07 29.02 22.05
N TYR A 109 47.82 29.28 23.35
CA TYR A 109 47.31 30.56 23.86
C TYR A 109 48.43 31.53 24.29
N ILE A 110 49.69 31.08 24.35
CA ILE A 110 50.82 31.93 24.72
C ILE A 110 51.28 32.68 23.47
N THR A 111 51.20 34.00 23.50
CA THR A 111 51.73 34.86 22.44
C THR A 111 53.25 34.79 22.39
N GLU A 112 53.82 34.57 21.21
CA GLU A 112 55.27 34.57 21.00
C GLU A 112 55.85 35.98 21.22
N GLU A 113 56.86 36.09 22.08
CA GLU A 113 57.61 37.32 22.33
C GLU A 113 59.10 37.11 22.05
N ASP A 114 59.72 38.04 21.31
CA ASP A 114 61.15 38.00 21.02
C ASP A 114 61.97 38.30 22.29
N MET A 115 62.68 37.29 22.81
CA MET A 115 63.59 37.45 23.96
C MET A 115 65.02 37.02 23.63
N VAL A 116 66.00 37.73 24.21
CA VAL A 116 67.42 37.37 24.16
C VAL A 116 67.86 36.86 25.54
N VAL A 117 68.32 35.61 25.61
CA VAL A 117 68.86 35.01 26.84
C VAL A 117 70.39 35.08 26.80
N THR A 118 71.00 35.84 27.72
CA THR A 118 72.45 35.86 27.91
C THR A 118 72.82 34.99 29.12
N VAL A 119 73.74 34.04 28.91
CA VAL A 119 74.30 33.20 29.99
C VAL A 119 75.72 33.67 30.28
N SER A 120 76.02 33.96 31.55
CA SER A 120 77.32 34.46 32.04
C SER A 120 78.19 33.34 32.60
#